data_AF-A0A1V9ZH79-F1
#
_entry.id   AF-A0A1V9ZH79-F1
#
_cell.length_a   1.000
_cell.length_b   1.000
_cell.length_c   1.000
_cell.angle_alpha   90.00
_cell.angle_beta   90.00
_cell.angle_gamma   90.00
#
_symmetry.space_group_name_H-M   'P 1'
#
loop_
_entity.id
_entity.type
_entity.pdbx_description
1 polymer ?
#
loop_
_entity_poly.entity_id
_entity_poly.type
_entity_poly.pdbx_seq_one_letter_code
_entity_poly.pdbx_strand_id
1 'polypeptide(L)'
;MGAKAGRLKGPRTVDASSYDAKYPPTPFSLHGLATPNEVHHYLPANFPVFPVINANYLYDCTKSWKDICMANTDRMREYDKQGIMLFQDEFFHRLFQRDASMELVFPSIKKRAEVLISAMTFMLQGTTESTDMMINRCRHLGHQHRSFTKVRPHHFAVYVSTCIEVIMYWLGNESTPNIGEAWSNLIGFYLKYILQAYLFDIVDETEFAQNINRAS
;
A
#
# COMPACT_ATOMS: atom_id res chain seq x y z
N MET A 1 -35.33 16.29 26.13
CA MET A 1 -34.40 16.09 25.01
C MET A 1 -33.05 15.73 25.57
N GLY A 2 -32.53 14.53 25.28
CA GLY A 2 -31.20 14.10 25.73
C GLY A 2 -30.65 13.14 24.69
N ALA A 3 -29.72 13.64 23.86
CA ALA A 3 -29.11 12.89 22.78
C ALA A 3 -28.22 11.77 23.34
N LYS A 4 -28.51 10.52 22.97
CA LYS A 4 -27.61 9.39 23.23
C LYS A 4 -26.45 9.46 22.25
N ALA A 5 -25.25 9.74 22.77
CA ALA A 5 -24.00 9.64 22.03
C ALA A 5 -23.79 8.19 21.55
N GLY A 6 -23.80 7.99 20.25
CA GLY A 6 -23.46 6.72 19.62
C GLY A 6 -21.96 6.46 19.76
N ARG A 7 -21.58 5.55 20.64
CA ARG A 7 -20.21 5.07 20.82
C ARG A 7 -19.83 4.26 19.57
N LEU A 8 -19.05 4.84 18.66
CA LEU A 8 -18.45 4.11 17.54
C LEU A 8 -17.51 3.04 18.12
N LYS A 9 -17.78 1.77 17.80
CA LYS A 9 -16.87 0.65 18.08
C LYS A 9 -15.57 0.92 17.34
N GLY A 10 -14.44 0.74 18.03
CA GLY A 10 -13.10 0.82 17.44
C GLY A 10 -12.90 -0.15 16.27
N PRO A 11 -11.71 -0.17 15.65
CA PRO A 11 -11.45 -1.02 14.50
C PRO A 11 -11.84 -2.45 14.85
N ARG A 12 -12.82 -3.01 14.12
CA ARG A 12 -13.14 -4.43 14.22
C ARG A 12 -11.85 -5.18 13.96
N THR A 13 -11.39 -5.94 14.95
CA THR A 13 -10.52 -7.08 14.71
C THR A 13 -11.26 -7.95 13.72
N VAL A 14 -10.87 -7.86 12.46
CA VAL A 14 -11.37 -8.75 11.43
C VAL A 14 -10.87 -10.13 11.83
N ASP A 15 -11.80 -11.07 11.96
CA ASP A 15 -11.53 -12.42 12.43
C ASP A 15 -10.48 -13.07 11.52
N ALA A 16 -9.42 -13.67 12.09
CA ALA A 16 -8.31 -14.25 11.33
C ALA A 16 -8.81 -15.30 10.31
N SER A 17 -9.89 -16.00 10.66
CA SER A 17 -10.63 -16.95 9.83
C SER A 17 -11.15 -16.37 8.51
N SER A 18 -11.48 -15.06 8.46
CA SER A 18 -11.92 -14.37 7.25
C SER A 18 -10.77 -14.03 6.31
N TYR A 19 -9.54 -13.93 6.82
CA TYR A 19 -8.35 -13.60 6.02
C TYR A 19 -7.74 -14.83 5.36
N ASP A 20 -7.72 -15.97 6.07
CA ASP A 20 -7.25 -17.25 5.53
C ASP A 20 -8.13 -17.74 4.36
N ALA A 21 -9.43 -17.40 4.39
CA ALA A 21 -10.33 -17.67 3.27
C ALA A 21 -10.02 -16.82 2.02
N LYS A 22 -9.36 -15.66 2.17
CA LYS A 22 -9.05 -14.74 1.07
C LYS A 22 -7.71 -15.07 0.38
N TYR A 23 -6.76 -15.62 1.11
CA TYR A 23 -5.44 -15.99 0.61
C TYR A 23 -5.13 -17.44 1.00
N PRO A 24 -5.23 -18.39 0.07
CA PRO A 24 -5.06 -19.79 0.40
C PRO A 24 -3.61 -20.06 0.86
N PRO A 25 -3.40 -21.01 1.78
CA PRO A 25 -2.06 -21.38 2.25
C PRO A 25 -1.28 -22.18 1.20
N THR A 26 -1.92 -22.57 0.10
CA THR A 26 -1.27 -23.26 -1.01
C THR A 26 -0.11 -22.44 -1.54
N PRO A 27 1.08 -23.03 -1.76
CA PRO A 27 2.20 -22.31 -2.33
C PRO A 27 1.84 -21.74 -3.70
N PHE A 28 2.10 -20.45 -3.89
CA PHE A 28 1.92 -19.76 -5.17
C PHE A 28 2.94 -20.24 -6.23
N SER A 29 3.91 -21.07 -5.87
CA SER A 29 4.97 -21.58 -6.78
C SER A 29 4.45 -22.36 -7.99
N LEU A 30 3.16 -22.75 -8.00
CA LEU A 30 2.51 -23.35 -9.17
C LEU A 30 2.13 -22.33 -10.26
N HIS A 31 2.14 -21.04 -9.92
CA HIS A 31 1.94 -19.94 -10.85
C HIS A 31 3.29 -19.32 -11.21
N GLY A 32 3.45 -18.84 -12.45
CA GLY A 32 4.67 -18.16 -12.85
C GLY A 32 4.85 -16.81 -12.13
N LEU A 33 6.10 -16.34 -12.11
CA LEU A 33 6.51 -15.09 -11.49
C LEU A 33 7.34 -14.27 -12.47
N ALA A 34 7.15 -12.96 -12.47
CA ALA A 34 8.01 -12.04 -13.19
C ALA A 34 9.44 -12.10 -12.65
N THR A 35 10.37 -11.83 -13.55
CA THR A 35 11.80 -11.73 -13.27
C THR A 35 12.10 -10.57 -12.30
N PRO A 36 13.22 -10.61 -11.58
CA PRO A 36 13.63 -9.51 -10.71
C PRO A 36 13.76 -8.17 -11.46
N ASN A 37 14.19 -8.19 -12.72
CA ASN A 37 14.37 -6.98 -13.54
C ASN A 37 13.03 -6.30 -13.85
N GLU A 38 12.03 -7.10 -14.24
CA GLU A 38 10.67 -6.60 -14.47
C GLU A 38 10.09 -5.98 -13.20
N VAL A 39 10.26 -6.65 -12.06
CA VAL A 39 9.77 -6.12 -10.77
C VAL A 39 10.47 -4.82 -10.41
N HIS A 40 11.80 -4.77 -10.48
CA HIS A 40 12.59 -3.59 -10.11
C HIS A 40 12.28 -2.38 -10.98
N HIS A 41 11.95 -2.56 -12.26
CA HIS A 41 11.56 -1.47 -13.15
C HIS A 41 10.31 -0.72 -12.66
N TYR A 42 9.38 -1.43 -12.00
CA TYR A 42 8.12 -0.86 -11.49
C TYR A 42 8.15 -0.55 -9.98
N LEU A 43 9.28 -0.73 -9.30
CA LEU A 43 9.46 -0.24 -7.92
C LEU A 43 9.82 1.26 -7.94
N PRO A 44 9.34 2.06 -6.97
CA PRO A 44 9.79 3.44 -6.84
C PRO A 44 11.31 3.52 -6.62
N ALA A 45 11.98 4.44 -7.33
CA ALA A 45 13.43 4.58 -7.28
C ALA A 45 13.99 4.93 -5.88
N ASN A 46 13.15 5.52 -5.01
CA ASN A 46 13.50 5.88 -3.65
C ASN A 46 13.26 4.76 -2.62
N PHE A 47 12.80 3.58 -3.06
CA PHE A 47 12.61 2.45 -2.15
C PHE A 47 13.90 1.63 -2.00
N PRO A 48 14.07 0.93 -0.86
CA PRO A 48 15.17 -0.03 -0.71
C PRO A 48 15.13 -1.09 -1.82
N VAL A 49 16.28 -1.41 -2.40
CA VAL A 49 16.40 -2.47 -3.43
C VAL A 49 16.04 -3.84 -2.85
N PHE A 50 16.37 -4.06 -1.58
CA PHE A 50 16.08 -5.28 -0.83
C PHE A 50 15.27 -4.95 0.41
N PRO A 51 13.96 -4.65 0.26
CA PRO A 51 13.13 -4.31 1.40
C PRO A 51 12.96 -5.53 2.29
N VAL A 52 13.10 -5.32 3.59
CA VAL A 52 12.96 -6.35 4.63
C VAL A 52 11.87 -5.95 5.60
N ILE A 53 11.04 -6.93 5.98
CA ILE A 53 10.16 -6.75 7.14
C ILE A 53 10.96 -7.08 8.39
N ASN A 54 10.96 -6.17 9.35
CA ASN A 54 11.40 -6.43 10.71
C ASN A 54 10.39 -5.84 11.70
N ALA A 55 10.43 -6.32 12.94
CA ALA A 55 9.47 -5.95 13.97
C ALA A 55 9.53 -4.46 14.35
N ASN A 56 10.69 -3.82 14.25
CA ASN A 56 10.86 -2.41 14.59
C ASN A 56 10.19 -1.51 13.55
N TYR A 57 10.41 -1.77 12.25
CA TYR A 57 9.75 -1.03 11.18
C TYR A 57 8.22 -1.20 11.26
N LEU A 58 7.73 -2.42 11.53
CA LEU A 58 6.30 -2.65 11.69
C LEU A 58 5.73 -1.89 12.90
N TYR A 59 6.45 -1.86 14.02
CA TYR A 59 6.06 -1.09 15.20
C TYR A 59 5.96 0.41 14.88
N ASP A 60 6.98 0.98 14.24
CA ASP A 60 7.04 2.40 13.89
C ASP A 60 5.93 2.77 12.90
N CYS A 61 5.70 1.95 11.86
CA CYS A 61 4.62 2.15 10.91
C CYS A 61 3.24 2.05 11.60
N THR A 62 3.05 1.06 12.48
CA THR A 62 1.77 0.87 13.20
C THR A 62 1.48 2.04 14.13
N LYS A 63 2.50 2.50 14.88
CA LYS A 63 2.38 3.63 15.79
C LYS A 63 2.06 4.92 15.03
N SER A 64 2.85 5.25 14.01
CA SER A 64 2.66 6.46 13.21
C SER A 64 1.32 6.45 12.45
N TRP A 65 0.88 5.29 11.94
CA TRP A 65 -0.44 5.14 11.33
C TRP A 65 -1.57 5.38 12.34
N LYS A 66 -1.42 4.88 13.57
CA LYS A 66 -2.40 5.11 14.64
C LYS A 66 -2.51 6.60 14.99
N ASP A 67 -1.39 7.30 15.07
CA ASP A 67 -1.36 8.74 15.35
C ASP A 67 -2.06 9.54 14.25
N ILE A 68 -1.85 9.17 12.98
CA ILE A 68 -2.59 9.71 11.83
C ILE A 68 -4.09 9.41 11.97
N CYS A 69 -4.49 8.15 12.19
CA CYS A 69 -5.91 7.78 12.25
C CYS A 69 -6.67 8.52 13.35
N MET A 70 -6.00 8.77 14.48
CA MET A 70 -6.57 9.47 15.63
C MET A 70 -6.50 11.00 15.54
N ALA A 71 -5.93 11.56 14.46
CA ALA A 71 -5.66 13.00 14.35
C ALA A 71 -4.80 13.55 15.50
N ASN A 72 -3.84 12.76 15.99
CA ASN A 72 -2.99 13.13 17.13
C ASN A 72 -1.80 14.02 16.76
N THR A 73 -1.51 14.19 15.47
CA THR A 73 -0.37 15.01 15.02
C THR A 73 -0.71 16.50 15.15
N ASP A 74 0.28 17.35 15.41
CA ASP A 74 0.08 18.81 15.50
C ASP A 74 -0.68 19.35 14.29
N ARG A 75 -0.28 18.92 13.09
CA ARG A 75 -0.88 19.32 11.82
C ARG A 75 -2.35 18.90 11.71
N MET A 76 -2.72 17.71 12.17
CA MET A 76 -4.11 17.25 12.11
C MET A 76 -5.01 17.88 13.17
N ARG A 77 -4.47 18.24 14.34
CA ARG A 77 -5.23 18.83 15.45
C ARG A 77 -5.89 20.17 15.12
N GLU A 78 -5.39 20.86 14.10
CA GLU A 78 -5.99 22.10 13.58
C GLU A 78 -7.32 21.85 12.86
N TYR A 79 -7.60 20.61 12.49
CA TYR A 79 -8.80 20.23 11.74
C TYR A 79 -9.80 19.49 12.64
N ASP A 80 -11.06 19.94 12.64
CA ASP A 80 -12.16 19.28 13.36
C ASP A 80 -12.73 18.08 12.55
N LYS A 81 -11.86 17.13 12.20
CA LYS A 81 -12.21 15.93 11.41
C LYS A 81 -11.45 14.70 11.89
N GLN A 82 -12.02 13.52 11.64
CA GLN A 82 -11.30 12.27 11.88
C GLN A 82 -10.05 12.19 11.00
N GLY A 83 -8.92 11.79 11.58
CA GLY A 83 -7.64 11.78 10.87
C GLY A 83 -7.62 10.86 9.65
N ILE A 84 -8.33 9.72 9.70
CA ILE A 84 -8.47 8.85 8.53
C ILE A 84 -9.20 9.53 7.36
N MET A 85 -10.15 10.42 7.62
CA MET A 85 -10.86 11.17 6.57
C MET A 85 -9.93 12.23 5.96
N LEU A 86 -9.17 12.94 6.80
CA LEU A 86 -8.15 13.90 6.36
C LEU A 86 -7.08 13.24 5.48
N PHE A 87 -6.59 12.07 5.93
CA PHE A 87 -5.64 11.28 5.17
C PHE A 87 -6.21 10.85 3.82
N GLN A 88 -7.42 10.31 3.81
CA GLN A 88 -8.06 9.85 2.57
C GLN A 88 -8.25 10.98 1.57
N ASP A 89 -8.75 12.13 2.01
CA ASP A 89 -8.97 13.29 1.14
C ASP A 89 -7.65 13.77 0.52
N GLU A 90 -6.61 13.94 1.35
CA GLU A 90 -5.27 14.37 0.89
C GLU A 90 -4.64 13.34 -0.05
N PHE A 91 -4.75 12.04 0.30
CA PHE A 91 -4.18 10.96 -0.49
C PHE A 91 -4.78 10.90 -1.89
N PHE A 92 -6.10 10.86 -2.01
CA PHE A 92 -6.73 10.77 -3.32
C PHE A 92 -6.62 12.07 -4.11
N HIS A 93 -6.59 13.23 -3.44
CA HIS A 93 -6.30 14.50 -4.11
C HIS A 93 -4.94 14.47 -4.80
N ARG A 94 -3.86 14.13 -4.08
CA ARG A 94 -2.51 14.06 -4.66
C ARG A 94 -2.37 12.93 -5.68
N LEU A 95 -3.04 11.79 -5.43
CA LEU A 95 -2.99 10.64 -6.33
C LEU A 95 -3.52 11.01 -7.73
N PHE A 96 -4.68 11.67 -7.80
CA PHE A 96 -5.28 12.04 -9.08
C PHE A 96 -4.58 13.23 -9.75
N GLN A 97 -4.00 14.14 -8.97
CA GLN A 97 -3.12 15.17 -9.53
C GLN A 97 -1.86 14.58 -10.17
N ARG A 98 -1.30 13.52 -9.56
CA ARG A 98 -0.10 12.83 -10.07
C ARG A 98 -0.40 11.97 -11.30
N ASP A 99 -1.53 11.29 -11.30
CA ASP A 99 -1.97 10.44 -12.40
C ASP A 99 -3.50 10.40 -12.47
N ALA A 100 -4.07 11.16 -13.40
CA ALA A 100 -5.53 11.23 -13.59
C ALA A 100 -6.15 9.88 -13.99
N SER A 101 -5.38 8.94 -14.55
CA SER A 101 -5.90 7.61 -14.91
C SER A 101 -6.29 6.78 -13.68
N MET A 102 -5.77 7.13 -12.49
CA MET A 102 -6.18 6.53 -11.21
C MET A 102 -7.65 6.78 -10.87
N GLU A 103 -8.28 7.81 -11.44
CA GLU A 103 -9.73 8.03 -11.24
C GLU A 103 -10.55 6.88 -11.82
N LEU A 104 -10.08 6.26 -12.92
CA LEU A 104 -10.72 5.08 -13.52
C LEU A 104 -10.54 3.82 -12.66
N VAL A 105 -9.44 3.74 -11.92
CA VAL A 105 -9.17 2.66 -10.96
C VAL A 105 -10.03 2.82 -9.70
N PHE A 106 -10.23 4.07 -9.26
CA PHE A 106 -10.95 4.41 -8.03
C PHE A 106 -12.17 5.32 -8.29
N PRO A 107 -13.23 4.78 -8.92
CA PRO A 107 -14.33 5.59 -9.46
C PRO A 107 -15.28 6.16 -8.39
N SER A 108 -15.29 5.62 -7.17
CA SER A 108 -16.21 6.09 -6.12
C SER A 108 -15.52 6.30 -4.78
N ILE A 109 -16.03 7.28 -4.01
CA ILE A 109 -15.55 7.60 -2.65
C ILE A 109 -15.62 6.39 -1.72
N LYS A 110 -16.67 5.57 -1.85
CA LYS A 110 -16.80 4.32 -1.08
C LYS A 110 -15.66 3.36 -1.38
N LYS A 111 -15.35 3.13 -2.66
CA LYS A 111 -14.27 2.21 -3.06
C LYS A 111 -12.89 2.73 -2.63
N ARG A 112 -12.68 4.05 -2.69
CA ARG A 112 -11.47 4.73 -2.22
C ARG A 112 -11.18 4.43 -0.75
N ALA A 113 -12.18 4.63 0.12
CA ALA A 113 -12.07 4.33 1.55
C ALA A 113 -11.79 2.84 1.80
N GLU A 114 -12.57 1.95 1.16
CA GLU A 114 -12.46 0.50 1.33
C GLU A 114 -11.07 -0.03 0.97
N VAL A 115 -10.51 0.41 -0.16
CA VAL A 115 -9.19 -0.06 -0.61
C VAL A 115 -8.08 0.43 0.31
N LEU A 116 -8.12 1.70 0.72
CA LEU A 116 -7.10 2.24 1.61
C LEU A 116 -7.07 1.51 2.96
N ILE A 117 -8.25 1.32 3.58
CA ILE A 117 -8.38 0.56 4.83
C ILE A 117 -7.90 -0.88 4.64
N SER A 118 -8.28 -1.53 3.52
CA SER A 118 -7.86 -2.90 3.23
C SER A 118 -6.35 -3.02 3.06
N ALA A 119 -5.71 -2.07 2.36
CA ALA A 119 -4.27 -2.05 2.15
C ALA A 119 -3.51 -1.84 3.47
N MET A 120 -3.91 -0.83 4.26
CA MET A 120 -3.27 -0.56 5.55
C MET A 120 -3.47 -1.70 6.54
N THR A 121 -4.66 -2.30 6.59
CA THR A 121 -4.91 -3.47 7.42
C THR A 121 -4.05 -4.64 6.98
N PHE A 122 -3.92 -4.89 5.68
CA PHE A 122 -3.09 -5.98 5.16
C PHE A 122 -1.60 -5.80 5.50
N MET A 123 -1.08 -4.57 5.43
CA MET A 123 0.34 -4.31 5.68
C MET A 123 0.71 -4.21 7.16
N LEU A 124 -0.19 -3.67 8.00
CA LEU A 124 0.05 -3.35 9.41
C LEU A 124 -0.50 -4.39 10.38
N GLN A 125 -1.10 -5.48 9.88
CA GLN A 125 -1.42 -6.62 10.73
C GLN A 125 -0.13 -7.09 11.42
N GLY A 126 -0.11 -7.05 12.75
CA GLY A 126 1.03 -7.50 13.56
C GLY A 126 1.44 -8.91 13.13
N THR A 127 2.59 -9.04 12.48
CA THR A 127 2.97 -10.26 11.78
C THR A 127 3.45 -11.31 12.78
N THR A 128 2.53 -12.16 13.25
CA THR A 128 2.89 -13.45 13.88
C THR A 128 3.23 -14.51 12.82
N GLU A 129 3.04 -14.18 11.55
CA GLU A 129 3.28 -15.05 10.39
C GLU A 129 4.76 -15.09 10.00
N SER A 130 5.17 -16.20 9.39
CA SER A 130 6.50 -16.31 8.79
C SER A 130 6.62 -15.43 7.53
N THR A 131 7.87 -15.06 7.19
CA THR A 131 8.15 -14.29 5.97
C THR A 131 7.63 -14.99 4.72
N ASP A 132 7.74 -16.31 4.64
CA ASP A 132 7.25 -17.10 3.49
C ASP A 132 5.72 -17.04 3.34
N MET A 133 4.97 -17.07 4.45
CA MET A 133 3.52 -16.93 4.42
C MET A 133 3.12 -15.54 3.91
N MET A 134 3.80 -14.49 4.37
CA MET A 134 3.55 -13.12 3.89
C MET A 134 3.85 -13.00 2.39
N ILE A 135 4.98 -13.53 1.92
CA ILE A 135 5.32 -13.58 0.49
C ILE A 135 4.23 -14.29 -0.30
N ASN A 136 3.77 -15.45 0.18
CA ASN A 136 2.73 -16.23 -0.48
C ASN A 136 1.41 -15.42 -0.61
N ARG A 137 1.01 -14.73 0.46
CA ARG A 137 -0.19 -13.87 0.46
C ARG A 137 -0.05 -12.70 -0.51
N CYS A 138 1.11 -12.05 -0.54
CA CYS A 138 1.40 -10.96 -1.47
C CYS A 138 1.24 -11.41 -2.94
N ARG A 139 1.74 -12.60 -3.26
CA ARG A 139 1.65 -13.14 -4.62
C ARG A 139 0.22 -13.47 -5.03
N HIS A 140 -0.56 -14.09 -4.14
CA HIS A 140 -2.00 -14.30 -4.39
C HIS A 140 -2.74 -12.97 -4.60
N LEU A 141 -2.41 -11.96 -3.79
CA LEU A 141 -2.96 -10.62 -3.95
C LEU A 141 -2.54 -10.00 -5.30
N GLY A 142 -1.28 -10.11 -5.71
CA GLY A 142 -0.79 -9.65 -7.01
C GLY A 142 -1.49 -10.31 -8.18
N HIS A 143 -1.70 -11.62 -8.11
CA HIS A 143 -2.48 -12.36 -9.12
C HIS A 143 -3.94 -11.87 -9.17
N GLN A 144 -4.58 -11.64 -8.02
CA GLN A 144 -5.93 -11.09 -7.95
C GLN A 144 -6.01 -9.70 -8.62
N HIS A 145 -4.96 -8.89 -8.52
CA HIS A 145 -4.94 -7.57 -9.15
C HIS A 145 -5.04 -7.61 -10.69
N ARG A 146 -4.68 -8.74 -11.32
CA ARG A 146 -4.84 -8.92 -12.78
C ARG A 146 -6.30 -8.90 -13.23
N SER A 147 -7.24 -9.18 -12.32
CA SER A 147 -8.68 -9.07 -12.61
C SER A 147 -9.16 -7.62 -12.73
N PHE A 148 -8.39 -6.65 -12.25
CA PHE A 148 -8.71 -5.22 -12.35
C PHE A 148 -8.15 -4.64 -13.66
N THR A 149 -8.96 -4.68 -14.72
CA THR A 149 -8.55 -4.29 -16.09
C THR A 149 -8.13 -2.82 -16.26
N LYS A 150 -8.38 -1.96 -15.27
CA LYS A 150 -7.96 -0.55 -15.27
C LYS A 150 -6.64 -0.32 -14.55
N VAL A 151 -6.16 -1.29 -13.78
CA VAL A 151 -4.86 -1.21 -13.08
C VAL A 151 -3.75 -1.56 -14.06
N ARG A 152 -2.73 -0.70 -14.10
CA ARG A 152 -1.52 -0.85 -14.92
C ARG A 152 -0.28 -0.97 -14.02
N PRO A 153 0.84 -1.51 -14.51
CA PRO A 153 2.08 -1.64 -13.74
C PRO A 153 2.54 -0.36 -13.02
N HIS A 154 2.61 0.78 -13.71
CA HIS A 154 3.07 2.04 -13.12
C HIS A 154 2.17 2.57 -12.00
N HIS A 155 0.89 2.17 -11.98
CA HIS A 155 -0.05 2.60 -10.93
C HIS A 155 0.41 2.17 -9.55
N PHE A 156 1.04 1.01 -9.43
CA PHE A 156 1.55 0.51 -8.16
C PHE A 156 2.57 1.48 -7.54
N ALA A 157 3.56 1.92 -8.32
CA ALA A 157 4.56 2.89 -7.87
C ALA A 157 3.92 4.24 -7.50
N VAL A 158 3.04 4.76 -8.36
CA VAL A 158 2.34 6.04 -8.11
C VAL A 158 1.53 5.97 -6.82
N TYR A 159 0.81 4.87 -6.59
CA TYR A 159 0.00 4.68 -5.39
C TYR A 159 0.86 4.66 -4.13
N VAL A 160 1.92 3.84 -4.09
CA VAL A 160 2.73 3.69 -2.88
C VAL A 160 3.56 4.93 -2.54
N SER A 161 4.11 5.61 -3.56
CA SER A 161 4.87 6.85 -3.35
C SER A 161 3.98 7.96 -2.81
N THR A 162 2.76 8.08 -3.35
CA THR A 162 1.76 9.03 -2.84
C THR A 162 1.36 8.70 -1.41
N CYS A 163 1.22 7.42 -1.09
CA CYS A 163 0.84 6.97 0.24
C CYS A 163 1.88 7.38 1.29
N ILE A 164 3.16 7.08 1.03
CA ILE A 164 4.26 7.47 1.93
C ILE A 164 4.36 8.99 2.04
N GLU A 165 4.29 9.71 0.93
CA GLU A 165 4.33 11.17 0.95
C GLU A 165 3.24 11.77 1.84
N VAL A 166 2.01 11.26 1.76
CA VAL A 166 0.87 11.76 2.54
C VAL A 166 0.98 11.35 4.01
N ILE A 167 1.53 10.17 4.31
CA ILE A 167 1.92 9.77 5.68
C ILE A 167 2.89 10.80 6.25
N MET A 168 4.00 11.03 5.54
CA MET A 168 5.06 11.94 5.97
C MET A 168 4.56 13.39 6.07
N TYR A 169 3.64 13.79 5.19
CA TYR A 169 2.95 15.08 5.29
C TYR A 169 2.14 15.18 6.58
N TRP A 170 1.30 14.21 6.91
CA TRP A 170 0.45 14.32 8.10
C TRP A 170 1.19 14.14 9.42
N LEU A 171 2.32 13.44 9.43
CA LEU A 171 3.19 13.35 10.61
C LEU A 171 3.84 14.69 10.99
N GLY A 172 4.04 15.60 10.03
CA GLY A 172 4.60 16.92 10.31
C GLY A 172 5.97 16.83 10.98
N ASN A 173 6.10 17.31 12.21
CA ASN A 173 7.36 17.28 12.97
C ASN A 173 7.85 15.86 13.30
N GLU A 174 6.94 14.88 13.37
CA GLU A 174 7.26 13.47 13.64
C GLU A 174 7.76 12.73 12.38
N SER A 175 7.79 13.43 11.23
CA SER A 175 8.21 12.94 9.93
C SER A 175 9.74 12.82 9.83
N THR A 176 10.31 11.91 10.61
CA THR A 176 11.78 11.70 10.65
C THR A 176 12.25 10.77 9.52
N PRO A 177 13.54 10.84 9.13
CA PRO A 177 14.11 9.91 8.14
C PRO A 177 13.91 8.44 8.51
N ASN A 178 14.00 8.08 9.80
CA ASN A 178 13.79 6.70 10.27
C ASN A 178 12.36 6.22 10.03
N ILE A 179 11.36 7.09 10.23
CA ILE A 179 9.96 6.76 9.93
C ILE A 179 9.76 6.60 8.41
N GLY A 180 10.38 7.46 7.60
CA GLY A 180 10.36 7.33 6.14
C GLY A 180 11.00 6.02 5.66
N GLU A 181 12.12 5.62 6.26
CA GLU A 181 12.79 4.35 5.99
C GLU A 181 11.92 3.16 6.38
N ALA A 182 11.28 3.19 7.56
CA ALA A 182 10.39 2.14 8.04
C ALA A 182 9.22 1.92 7.07
N TRP A 183 8.54 3.00 6.67
CA TRP A 183 7.43 2.93 5.71
C TRP A 183 7.87 2.45 4.33
N SER A 184 9.01 2.92 3.84
CA SER A 184 9.54 2.52 2.53
C SER A 184 9.95 1.04 2.52
N ASN A 185 10.53 0.52 3.61
CA ASN A 185 10.83 -0.91 3.74
C ASN A 185 9.57 -1.75 3.81
N LEU A 186 8.62 -1.39 4.68
CA LEU A 186 7.39 -2.15 4.86
C LEU A 186 6.60 -2.22 3.55
N ILE A 187 6.28 -1.07 2.96
CA ILE A 187 5.49 -1.01 1.72
C ILE A 187 6.29 -1.61 0.55
N GLY A 188 7.60 -1.36 0.48
CA GLY A 188 8.46 -1.94 -0.55
C GLY A 188 8.48 -3.47 -0.54
N PHE A 189 8.48 -4.09 0.65
CA PHE A 189 8.41 -5.54 0.77
C PHE A 189 7.11 -6.06 0.15
N TYR A 190 5.96 -5.53 0.58
CA TYR A 190 4.66 -5.96 0.07
C TYR A 190 4.55 -5.73 -1.43
N LEU A 191 4.97 -4.56 -1.90
CA LEU A 191 4.94 -4.18 -3.31
C LEU A 191 5.75 -5.12 -4.18
N LYS A 192 6.98 -5.44 -3.78
CA LYS A 192 7.88 -6.36 -4.50
C LYS A 192 7.19 -7.70 -4.79
N TYR A 193 6.59 -8.32 -3.77
CA TYR A 193 5.98 -9.64 -3.92
C TYR A 193 4.60 -9.61 -4.58
N ILE A 194 3.86 -8.50 -4.47
CA ILE A 194 2.65 -8.25 -5.27
C ILE A 194 3.02 -8.15 -6.76
N LEU A 195 4.03 -7.35 -7.10
CA LEU A 195 4.48 -7.14 -8.47
C LEU A 195 5.01 -8.44 -9.12
N GLN A 196 5.71 -9.30 -8.37
CA GLN A 196 6.18 -10.59 -8.89
C GLN A 196 5.04 -11.41 -9.54
N ALA A 197 3.88 -11.47 -8.91
CA ALA A 197 2.74 -12.23 -9.42
C ALA A 197 1.87 -11.43 -10.40
N TYR A 198 1.76 -10.11 -10.21
CA TYR A 198 0.99 -9.26 -11.10
C TYR A 198 1.63 -9.17 -12.50
N LEU A 199 2.95 -9.00 -12.57
CA LEU A 199 3.70 -8.73 -13.80
C LEU A 199 3.95 -9.98 -14.67
N PHE A 200 3.72 -11.19 -14.15
CA PHE A 200 3.99 -12.42 -14.89
C PHE A 200 3.19 -12.48 -16.21
N ASP A 201 3.91 -12.66 -17.32
CA ASP A 201 3.39 -12.69 -18.71
C ASP A 201 2.59 -11.44 -19.14
N ILE A 202 2.81 -10.28 -18.51
CA ILE A 202 2.15 -9.02 -18.91
C ILE A 202 3.12 -7.86 -19.20
N VAL A 203 4.42 -8.06 -19.03
CA VAL A 203 5.42 -7.04 -19.36
C VAL A 203 5.71 -7.12 -20.85
N ASP A 204 5.48 -6.02 -21.56
CA ASP A 204 5.91 -5.88 -22.94
C ASP A 204 7.41 -5.54 -22.96
N GLU A 205 8.25 -6.48 -23.40
CA GLU A 205 9.70 -6.30 -23.52
C GLU A 205 10.08 -5.12 -24.43
N THR A 206 9.20 -4.76 -25.39
CA THR A 206 9.45 -3.64 -26.32
C THR A 206 9.23 -2.28 -25.68
N GLU A 207 8.29 -2.16 -24.74
CA GLU A 207 8.11 -0.96 -23.90
C GLU A 207 9.19 -0.88 -22.81
N PHE A 208 9.54 -2.03 -22.23
CA PHE A 208 10.60 -2.17 -21.21
C PHE A 208 11.97 -1.67 -21.71
N ALA A 209 12.26 -1.87 -23.01
CA ALA A 209 13.53 -1.50 -23.64
C ALA A 209 13.61 -0.05 -24.16
N GLN A 210 12.54 0.76 -24.09
CA GLN A 210 12.53 2.10 -24.73
C GLN A 210 13.46 3.15 -24.10
N ASN A 211 14.21 2.82 -23.03
CA ASN A 211 15.24 3.71 -22.48
C ASN A 211 16.56 3.72 -23.27
N ILE A 212 16.73 2.86 -24.28
CA ILE A 212 17.80 2.97 -25.27
C ILE A 212 17.22 3.59 -26.54
N ASN A 213 17.15 4.93 -26.56
CA ASN A 213 17.13 5.66 -27.81
C ASN A 213 18.34 5.16 -28.63
N ARG A 214 18.07 4.49 -29.75
CA ARG A 214 19.07 4.31 -30.79
C ARG A 214 19.48 5.72 -31.21
N ALA A 215 20.61 6.19 -30.70
CA ALA A 215 21.30 7.31 -31.30
C ALA A 215 21.55 6.92 -32.77
N SER A 216 20.88 7.64 -33.66
CA SER A 216 21.08 7.64 -35.10
C SER A 216 22.52 7.99 -35.46
#